data_AF-A0AAE0YXY4-F1
#
_entry.id   AF-A0AAE0YXY4-F1
#
_cell.length_a   1.000
_cell.length_b   1.000
_cell.length_c   1.000
_cell.angle_alpha   90.00
_cell.angle_beta   90.00
_cell.angle_gamma   90.00
#
_symmetry.space_group_name_H-M   'P 1'
#
loop_
_entity.id
_entity.type
_entity.pdbx_description
1 polymer ?
#
loop_
_entity_poly.entity_id
_entity_poly.type
_entity_poly.pdbx_seq_one_letter_code
_entity_poly.pdbx_strand_id
1 'polypeptide(L)' 'MNDRGGSDYGLKLTLNVEQYEYMPGPHDAAGVKILLHDQREFPKVAELGLAIPTGTHTYVGIQLLRTQCQKLSMLAPCYE' A
#
# COMPACT_ATOMS: atom_id res chain seq x y z
N MET A 1 16.96 -6.66 -19.84
CA MET A 1 16.49 -7.06 -18.49
C MET A 1 15.17 -7.76 -18.64
N ASN A 2 15.07 -8.99 -18.16
CA ASN A 2 13.86 -9.80 -18.26
C ASN A 2 13.05 -9.61 -16.97
N ASP A 3 12.44 -8.44 -16.78
CA ASP A 3 11.56 -8.21 -15.63
C ASP A 3 10.26 -8.95 -15.88
N ARG A 4 10.14 -10.12 -15.25
CA ARG A 4 8.95 -10.96 -15.33
C ARG A 4 7.90 -10.39 -14.39
N GLY A 5 6.96 -9.66 -14.95
CA GLY A 5 5.71 -9.34 -14.25
C GLY A 5 4.91 -10.61 -13.98
N GLY A 6 4.19 -10.65 -12.85
CA GLY A 6 3.36 -11.79 -12.45
C GLY A 6 3.40 -12.04 -10.95
N SER A 7 2.32 -12.61 -10.40
CA SER A 7 2.20 -12.87 -8.96
C SER A 7 3.27 -13.83 -8.41
N ASP A 8 3.83 -14.69 -9.26
CA ASP A 8 4.86 -15.68 -8.87
C ASP A 8 6.26 -15.05 -8.72
N TYR A 9 6.46 -13.86 -9.28
CA TYR A 9 7.74 -13.14 -9.26
C TYR A 9 7.70 -11.87 -8.39
N GLY A 10 6.54 -11.57 -7.81
CA GLY A 10 6.34 -10.44 -6.91
C GLY A 10 6.59 -10.76 -5.43
N LEU A 11 6.17 -9.84 -4.56
CA LEU A 11 6.21 -10.03 -3.12
C LEU A 11 5.09 -10.98 -2.68
N LYS A 12 5.45 -12.11 -2.06
CA LYS A 12 4.51 -13.07 -1.47
C LYS A 12 4.72 -13.14 0.04
N LEU A 13 3.69 -12.83 0.80
CA LEU A 13 3.70 -12.85 2.26
C LEU A 13 2.60 -13.77 2.79
N THR A 14 2.92 -14.52 3.84
CA THR A 14 1.96 -15.21 4.69
C THR A 14 2.09 -14.59 6.07
N LEU A 15 1.04 -13.93 6.55
CA LEU A 15 1.06 -13.22 7.82
C LEU A 15 0.29 -14.01 8.88
N ASN A 16 0.88 -14.17 10.05
CA ASN A 16 0.20 -14.68 11.24
C ASN A 16 -0.38 -13.50 12.01
N VAL A 17 -1.71 -13.44 12.14
CA VAL A 17 -2.41 -12.40 12.90
C VAL A 17 -3.02 -13.06 14.13
N GLU A 18 -2.43 -12.79 15.29
CA GLU A 18 -2.81 -13.37 16.57
C GLU A 18 -3.98 -12.59 17.19
N GLN A 19 -5.18 -12.79 16.63
CA GLN A 19 -6.39 -12.06 17.04
C GLN A 19 -6.71 -12.22 18.53
N TYR A 20 -6.28 -13.31 19.16
CA TYR A 20 -6.47 -13.55 20.59
C TYR A 20 -5.63 -12.65 21.50
N GLU A 21 -4.60 -11.97 20.96
CA GLU A 21 -3.77 -11.01 21.72
C GLU A 21 -4.21 -9.56 21.54
N TYR A 22 -5.34 -9.32 20.85
CA TYR A 22 -5.79 -7.97 20.58
C TYR A 22 -6.20 -7.25 21.88
N MET A 23 -5.70 -6.03 22.04
CA MET A 23 -6.10 -5.16 23.14
C MET A 23 -7.44 -4.48 22.81
N PRO A 24 -8.36 -4.37 23.79
CA PRO A 24 -9.53 -3.51 23.65
C PRO A 24 -9.11 -2.07 23.31
N GLY A 25 -9.73 -1.49 22.30
CA GLY A 25 -9.37 -0.17 21.82
C GLY A 25 -10.39 0.41 20.85
N PRO A 26 -10.09 1.55 20.21
CA PRO A 26 -11.02 2.21 19.30
C PRO A 26 -11.22 1.45 17.97
N HIS A 27 -10.51 0.35 17.75
CA HIS A 27 -10.61 -0.47 16.55
C HIS A 27 -11.18 -1.84 16.91
N ASP A 28 -12.21 -2.24 16.19
CA ASP A 28 -12.97 -3.48 16.37
C ASP A 28 -12.77 -4.48 15.22
N ALA A 29 -11.90 -4.16 14.26
CA ALA A 29 -11.59 -5.00 13.11
C ALA A 29 -10.25 -5.73 13.26
N ALA A 30 -10.24 -7.01 12.88
CA ALA A 30 -9.02 -7.81 12.77
C ALA A 30 -8.53 -7.90 11.32
N GLY A 31 -7.24 -7.63 11.13
CA GLY A 31 -6.65 -7.60 9.80
C GLY A 31 -5.32 -6.86 9.78
N VAL A 32 -4.85 -6.57 8.57
CA VAL A 32 -3.62 -5.80 8.34
C VAL A 32 -3.90 -4.62 7.42
N LYS A 33 -3.20 -3.51 7.63
CA LYS A 33 -3.14 -2.42 6.65
C LYS A 33 -1.82 -2.47 5.91
N ILE A 34 -1.87 -2.41 4.58
CA ILE A 34 -0.69 -2.32 3.74
C ILE A 34 -0.70 -0.99 2.98
N LEU A 35 0.47 -0.38 2.81
CA LEU A 35 0.62 0.86 2.04
C LEU A 35 1.76 0.69 1.05
N LEU A 36 1.50 1.00 -0.22
CA LEU A 36 2.53 1.24 -1.22
C LEU A 36 2.83 2.73 -1.25
N HIS A 37 4.09 3.11 -1.05
CA HIS A 37 4.54 4.51 -1.07
C HIS A 37 5.95 4.61 -1.64
N ASP A 38 6.40 5.83 -1.99
CA ASP A 38 7.79 6.05 -2.40
C ASP A 38 8.75 5.82 -1.22
N GLN A 39 9.96 5.32 -1.49
CA GLN A 39 10.94 4.99 -0.45
C GLN A 39 11.38 6.19 0.40
N ARG A 40 11.22 7.42 -0.10
CA ARG A 40 11.57 8.66 0.59
C ARG A 40 10.38 9.34 1.26
N GLU A 41 9.16 8.87 1.01
CA GLU A 41 7.95 9.41 1.60
C GLU A 41 7.67 8.83 2.99
N PHE A 42 7.07 9.65 3.85
CA PHE A 42 6.61 9.19 5.15
C PHE A 42 5.41 8.23 4.99
N PRO A 43 5.44 7.03 5.58
CA PRO A 43 4.38 6.04 5.42
C PRO A 43 3.13 6.39 6.23
N LYS A 44 2.17 7.06 5.59
CA LYS A 44 0.85 7.42 6.15
C LYS A 44 -0.14 6.25 6.15
N VAL A 45 0.21 5.16 6.83
CA VAL A 45 -0.55 3.88 6.78
C VAL A 45 -1.96 4.02 7.38
N ALA A 46 -2.13 4.89 8.38
CA ALA A 46 -3.42 5.10 9.02
C ALA A 46 -4.45 5.68 8.03
N GLU A 47 -4.04 6.68 7.24
CA GLU A 47 -4.89 7.40 6.29
C GLU A 47 -4.98 6.74 4.91
N LEU A 48 -3.86 6.19 4.38
CA LEU A 48 -3.76 5.75 2.98
C LEU A 48 -3.65 4.22 2.82
N GLY A 49 -3.58 3.47 3.92
CA GLY A 49 -3.41 2.02 3.87
C GLY A 49 -4.65 1.27 3.37
N LEU A 50 -4.43 0.25 2.55
CA LEU A 50 -5.43 -0.74 2.17
C LEU A 50 -5.61 -1.75 3.31
N ALA A 51 -6.82 -1.86 3.85
CA ALA A 51 -7.16 -2.85 4.86
C ALA A 51 -7.45 -4.22 4.21
N ILE A 52 -6.84 -5.27 4.75
CA ILE A 52 -6.99 -6.65 4.29
C ILE A 52 -7.46 -7.52 5.47
N PRO A 53 -8.59 -8.24 5.33
CA PRO A 53 -9.07 -9.13 6.36
C PRO A 53 -8.23 -10.40 6.47
N THR A 54 -8.15 -10.96 7.67
CA THR A 54 -7.52 -12.26 7.93
C THR A 54 -8.25 -13.40 7.21
N GLY A 55 -7.56 -14.52 6.97
CA GLY A 55 -8.17 -15.73 6.40
C GLY A 55 -8.42 -15.67 4.90
N THR A 56 -7.90 -14.65 4.21
CA THR A 56 -8.04 -14.48 2.75
C THR A 56 -6.68 -14.54 2.06
N HIS A 57 -6.67 -15.03 0.82
CA HIS A 57 -5.57 -14.81 -0.11
C HIS A 57 -5.86 -13.53 -0.89
N THR A 58 -5.10 -12.47 -0.62
CA THR A 58 -5.27 -11.18 -1.30
C THR A 58 -4.15 -10.95 -2.31
N TYR A 59 -4.51 -10.65 -3.56
CA TYR A 59 -3.59 -10.31 -4.63
C TYR A 59 -3.66 -8.81 -4.91
N VAL A 60 -2.50 -8.14 -4.91
CA VAL A 60 -2.41 -6.69 -5.16
C VAL A 60 -1.53 -6.46 -6.38
N GLY A 61 -2.16 -6.06 -7.49
CA GLY A 61 -1.48 -5.64 -8.71
C GLY A 61 -1.11 -4.16 -8.63
N ILE A 62 0.11 -3.82 -9.05
CA ILE A 62 0.63 -2.45 -9.00
C ILE A 62 0.99 -2.00 -10.41
N GLN A 63 0.51 -0.81 -10.80
CA GLN A 63 0.94 -0.13 -12.01
C GLN A 63 1.58 1.20 -11.62
N LEU A 64 2.87 1.37 -11.92
CA LEU A 64 3.57 2.62 -11.64
C LEU A 64 3.22 3.66 -12.70
N LEU A 65 2.53 4.72 -12.29
CA LEU A 65 2.29 5.90 -13.11
C LEU A 65 3.17 7.04 -12.59
N ARG A 66 4.10 7.50 -13.44
CA ARG A 66 4.90 8.69 -13.14
C ARG A 66 4.22 9.90 -13.74
N THR A 67 3.65 10.75 -12.91
CA THR A 67 3.14 12.05 -13.31
C THR A 67 4.30 13.03 -13.34
N GLN A 68 4.56 13.59 -14.52
CA GLN A 68 5.41 14.77 -14.62
C GLN A 68 4.50 15.98 -14.69
N CYS A 69 4.65 16.88 -13.73
CA CYS A 69 3.99 18.17 -13.82
C CYS A 69 4.64 18.98 -14.94
N GLN A 70 3.95 19.11 -16.08
CA GLN A 70 4.36 20.05 -17.12
C GLN A 70 3.94 21.44 -16.65
N LYS A 71 4.92 22.32 -16.40
CA LYS A 71 4.66 23.76 -16.17
C LYS A 71 4.12 24.38 -17.44
N LEU A 72 2.81 24.23 -17.71
CA LEU A 72 2.19 24.74 -18.93
C LEU A 72 1.88 26.25 -18.86
N SER A 73 1.91 26.85 -17.67
CA SER A 73 1.95 28.30 -17.41
C SER A 73 1.84 28.51 -15.89
N MET A 74 2.00 29.75 -15.42
CA MET A 74 1.93 30.16 -14.00
C MET A 74 0.59 29.86 -13.28
N LEU A 75 -0.39 29.21 -13.93
CA LEU A 75 -1.74 28.99 -13.41
C LEU A 75 -1.89 27.73 -12.54
N ALA A 76 -0.91 26.82 -12.53
CA ALA A 76 -0.90 25.66 -11.65
C ALA A 76 0.53 25.35 -11.20
N PRO A 77 0.97 25.83 -10.03
CA PRO A 77 2.27 25.46 -9.49
C PRO A 77 2.28 23.96 -9.17
N CYS A 78 3.31 23.27 -9.65
CA CYS A 78 3.64 21.92 -9.20
C CYS A 78 4.10 22.05 -7.73
N TYR A 79 3.28 21.59 -6.79
CA TYR A 79 3.73 21.35 -5.42
C TYR A 79 4.07 19.87 -5.26
N GLU A 80 4.98 19.54 -4.33
CA GLU A 80 5.20 18.17 -3.83
C GLU A 80 4.12 17.80 -2.81
#